data_AF-R9JK08-F1
#
_entry.id   AF-R9JK08-F1
#
_cell.length_a   1.000
_cell.length_b   1.000
_cell.length_c   1.000
_cell.angle_alpha   90.00
_cell.angle_beta   90.00
_cell.angle_gamma   90.00
#
_symmetry.space_group_name_H-M   'P 1'
#
loop_
_entity.id
_entity.type
_entity.pdbx_description
1 polymer ?
#
loop_
_entity_poly.entity_id
_entity_poly.type
_entity_poly.pdbx_seq_one_letter_code
_entity_poly.pdbx_strand_id
1 'polypeptide(L)'
;MDAVKELFQINFSYILISVFIVLIGVRTIASPLEWLVSQLGLETKWIRKRREEHDLLLNTSKNLIALQEKHIEDMKRSDEHDEEMRNDIKKLTDLFIDKQINDYRWEIIHLADTISSGKPISKECLRHAVSTYEKYEKVITEHGLVNGEVEISIEVIRDNYQQKLKEGF
;
A
#
# COMPACT_ATOMS: atom_id res chain seq x y z
N MET A 1 -53.51 8.04 65.70
CA MET A 1 -54.55 8.30 64.68
C MET A 1 -54.85 9.79 64.50
N ASP A 2 -54.56 10.65 65.48
CA ASP A 2 -54.82 12.11 65.35
C ASP A 2 -53.81 12.87 64.49
N ALA A 3 -52.50 12.59 64.58
CA ALA A 3 -51.49 13.26 63.75
C ALA A 3 -51.66 13.01 62.24
N VAL A 4 -52.27 11.87 61.85
CA VAL A 4 -52.55 11.53 60.45
C VAL A 4 -53.77 12.30 59.92
N LYS A 5 -54.71 12.71 60.80
CA LYS A 5 -55.87 13.53 60.42
C LYS A 5 -55.50 14.98 60.14
N GLU A 6 -54.53 15.55 60.85
CA GLU A 6 -54.00 16.90 60.57
C GLU A 6 -53.36 17.00 59.18
N LEU A 7 -52.65 15.95 58.75
CA LEU A 7 -52.06 15.87 57.40
C LEU A 7 -53.10 15.94 56.27
N PHE A 8 -54.34 15.48 56.51
CA PHE A 8 -55.43 15.53 55.52
C PHE A 8 -56.24 16.84 55.54
N GLN A 9 -56.03 17.72 56.52
CA GLN A 9 -56.63 19.07 56.55
C GLN A 9 -55.82 20.09 55.76
N ILE A 10 -54.60 19.75 55.36
CA ILE A 10 -53.75 20.60 54.54
C ILE A 10 -54.35 20.69 53.14
N ASN A 11 -54.45 21.91 52.61
CA ASN A 11 -54.96 22.15 51.27
C ASN A 11 -53.90 21.71 50.23
N PHE A 12 -53.93 20.42 49.85
CA PHE A 12 -52.97 19.82 48.93
C PHE A 12 -52.89 20.54 47.58
N SER A 13 -53.99 21.10 47.10
CA SER A 13 -54.00 21.87 45.85
C SER A 13 -53.10 23.11 45.94
N TYR A 14 -53.12 23.81 47.07
CA TYR A 14 -52.27 24.98 47.31
C TYR A 14 -50.78 24.63 47.37
N ILE A 15 -50.42 23.51 48.01
CA ILE A 15 -49.03 23.04 48.06
C ILE A 15 -48.53 22.64 46.66
N LEU A 16 -49.38 22.00 45.87
CA LEU A 16 -49.03 21.60 44.51
C LEU A 16 -48.77 22.82 43.62
N ILE A 17 -49.63 23.85 43.73
CA ILE A 17 -49.49 25.11 43.01
C ILE A 17 -48.23 25.86 43.45
N SER A 18 -47.93 25.92 44.76
CA SER A 18 -46.75 26.62 45.25
C SER A 18 -45.44 25.96 44.78
N VAL A 19 -45.37 24.63 44.72
CA VAL A 19 -44.23 23.90 44.14
C VAL A 19 -44.06 24.23 42.66
N PHE A 20 -45.14 24.28 41.88
CA PHE A 20 -45.06 24.68 40.47
C PHE A 20 -44.62 26.13 40.29
N ILE A 21 -45.10 27.06 41.11
CA ILE A 21 -44.67 28.47 41.08
C ILE A 21 -43.18 28.60 41.37
N VAL A 22 -42.67 27.86 42.37
CA VAL A 22 -41.23 27.86 42.70
C VAL A 22 -40.40 27.30 41.54
N LEU A 23 -40.83 26.20 40.93
CA LEU A 23 -40.12 25.61 39.77
C LEU A 23 -40.10 26.55 38.56
N ILE A 24 -41.21 27.24 38.29
CA ILE A 24 -41.29 28.24 37.21
C ILE A 24 -40.43 29.46 37.54
N GLY A 25 -40.44 29.92 38.80
CA GLY A 25 -39.61 31.03 39.27
C GLY A 25 -38.13 30.75 39.11
N VAL A 26 -37.66 29.57 39.53
CA VAL A 26 -36.25 29.17 39.37
C VAL A 26 -35.85 29.13 37.90
N ARG A 27 -36.70 28.57 37.03
CA ARG A 27 -36.44 28.47 35.60
C ARG A 27 -36.40 29.84 34.90
N THR A 28 -37.26 30.76 35.32
CA THR A 28 -37.35 32.10 34.72
C THR A 28 -36.24 33.04 35.20
N ILE A 29 -35.68 32.83 36.40
CA ILE A 29 -34.59 33.66 36.95
C ILE A 29 -33.21 33.24 36.42
N ALA A 30 -33.01 31.97 36.05
CA ALA A 30 -31.72 31.48 35.56
C ALA A 30 -31.24 32.20 34.29
N SER A 31 -32.13 32.39 33.31
CA SER A 31 -31.79 33.00 32.01
C SER A 31 -31.36 34.49 32.08
N PRO A 32 -32.08 35.39 32.79
CA PRO A 32 -31.64 36.78 32.96
C PRO A 32 -30.37 36.91 33.83
N LEU A 33 -30.12 35.98 34.76
CA LEU A 33 -28.86 35.94 35.51
C LEU A 33 -27.67 35.60 34.60
N GLU A 34 -27.81 34.61 33.72
CA GLU A 34 -26.78 34.28 32.73
C GLU A 34 -26.48 35.47 31.81
N TRP A 35 -27.52 36.18 31.37
CA TRP A 35 -27.38 37.39 30.56
C TRP A 35 -26.70 38.54 31.32
N LEU A 36 -27.09 38.82 32.57
CA LEU A 36 -26.47 39.87 33.40
C LEU A 36 -24.98 39.60 33.65
N VAL A 37 -24.63 38.35 33.95
CA VAL A 37 -23.23 37.93 34.15
C VAL A 37 -22.42 38.09 32.86
N SER A 38 -23.03 37.81 31.70
CA SER A 38 -22.39 38.04 30.40
C SER A 38 -22.14 39.52 30.11
N GLN A 39 -23.04 40.41 30.53
CA GLN A 39 -22.94 41.85 30.26
C GLN A 39 -21.98 42.57 31.21
N LEU A 40 -21.74 42.03 32.41
CA LEU A 40 -20.73 42.50 33.35
C LEU A 40 -19.31 42.03 33.00
N GLY A 41 -19.13 41.26 31.93
CA GLY A 41 -17.82 40.80 31.46
C GLY A 41 -17.16 39.75 32.35
N LEU A 42 -17.90 39.16 33.29
CA LEU A 42 -17.41 38.07 34.13
C LEU A 42 -17.53 36.76 33.36
N GLU A 43 -16.42 36.30 32.80
CA GLU A 43 -16.38 34.98 32.16
C GLU A 43 -16.56 33.89 33.24
N THR A 44 -17.76 33.32 33.32
CA THR A 44 -17.97 32.13 34.14
C THR A 44 -17.10 31.00 33.60
N LYS A 45 -16.59 30.14 34.51
CA LYS A 45 -15.77 28.97 34.13
C LYS A 45 -16.44 28.10 33.03
N TRP A 46 -17.77 28.07 33.01
CA TRP A 46 -18.58 27.40 32.00
C TRP A 46 -18.46 28.01 30.60
N ILE A 47 -18.56 29.33 30.48
CA ILE A 47 -18.46 30.03 29.19
C ILE A 47 -17.06 29.88 28.61
N ARG A 48 -16.02 30.02 29.45
CA ARG A 48 -14.63 29.81 29.04
C ARG A 48 -14.38 28.39 28.52
N LYS A 49 -14.82 27.38 29.29
CA LYS A 49 -14.70 25.97 28.90
C LYS A 49 -15.38 25.67 27.57
N ARG A 50 -16.58 26.21 27.34
CA ARG A 50 -17.31 26.04 26.08
C ARG A 50 -16.59 26.68 24.88
N ARG A 51 -15.92 27.82 25.08
CA ARG A 51 -15.12 28.47 24.03
C ARG A 51 -13.87 27.67 23.72
N GLU A 52 -13.14 27.23 24.75
CA GLU A 52 -11.97 26.37 24.60
C GLU A 52 -12.33 25.06 23.87
N GLU A 53 -13.45 24.42 24.21
CA GLU A 53 -13.97 23.24 23.49
C GLU A 53 -14.29 23.55 22.03
N HIS A 54 -14.94 24.68 21.75
CA HIS A 54 -15.26 25.09 20.39
C HIS A 54 -13.98 25.36 19.57
N ASP A 55 -13.01 26.06 20.14
CA ASP A 55 -11.72 26.34 19.51
C ASP A 55 -10.93 25.06 19.26
N LEU A 56 -10.95 24.11 20.20
CA LEU A 56 -10.37 22.78 20.03
C LEU A 56 -11.04 22.00 18.90
N LEU A 57 -12.37 22.06 18.78
CA LEU A 57 -13.11 21.41 17.70
C LEU A 57 -12.79 22.04 16.35
N LEU A 58 -12.71 23.37 16.27
CA LEU A 58 -12.31 24.08 15.05
C LEU A 58 -10.88 23.72 14.64
N ASN A 59 -9.94 23.71 15.58
CA ASN A 59 -8.56 23.34 15.31
C ASN A 59 -8.44 21.87 14.89
N THR A 60 -9.15 20.96 15.56
CA THR A 60 -9.21 19.54 15.18
C THR A 60 -9.77 19.40 13.77
N SER A 61 -10.84 20.10 13.45
CA SER A 61 -11.46 20.05 12.11
C SER A 61 -10.50 20.55 11.04
N LYS A 62 -9.81 21.67 11.27
CA LYS A 62 -8.78 22.19 10.35
C LYS A 62 -7.62 21.22 10.18
N ASN A 63 -7.14 20.63 11.27
CA ASN A 63 -6.06 19.64 11.22
C ASN A 63 -6.48 18.38 10.46
N LEU A 64 -7.73 17.93 10.60
CA LEU A 64 -8.27 16.81 9.84
C LEU A 64 -8.34 17.11 8.34
N ILE A 65 -8.75 18.33 7.95
CA ILE A 65 -8.75 18.76 6.55
C ILE A 65 -7.32 18.75 5.99
N ALA A 66 -6.37 19.36 6.69
CA ALA A 66 -4.97 19.38 6.27
C ALA A 66 -4.36 17.97 6.19
N LEU A 67 -4.73 17.08 7.11
CA LEU A 67 -4.30 15.68 7.09
C LEU A 67 -4.90 14.93 5.89
N GLN A 68 -6.16 15.19 5.55
CA GLN A 68 -6.83 14.60 4.39
C GLN A 68 -6.21 15.09 3.08
N GLU A 69 -5.91 16.38 2.96
CA GLU A 69 -5.20 16.95 1.80
C GLU A 69 -3.83 16.30 1.62
N LYS A 70 -3.04 16.23 2.70
CA LYS A 70 -1.74 15.56 2.68
C LYS A 70 -1.87 14.08 2.31
N HIS A 71 -2.88 13.39 2.82
CA HIS A 71 -3.09 11.97 2.51
C HIS A 71 -3.39 11.75 1.02
N ILE A 72 -4.17 12.64 0.40
CA ILE A 72 -4.43 12.58 -1.05
C ILE A 72 -3.15 12.82 -1.84
N GLU A 73 -2.32 13.80 -1.43
CA GLU A 73 -1.03 14.08 -2.06
C GLU A 73 -0.05 12.90 -1.92
N ASP A 74 0.08 12.35 -0.72
CA ASP A 74 0.93 11.19 -0.42
C ASP A 74 0.47 9.96 -1.22
N MET A 75 -0.84 9.74 -1.35
CA MET A 75 -1.40 8.65 -2.16
C MET A 75 -1.08 8.82 -3.64
N LYS A 76 -1.27 10.03 -4.19
CA LYS A 76 -0.94 10.32 -5.59
C LYS A 76 0.55 10.09 -5.87
N ARG A 77 1.43 10.53 -4.97
CA ARG A 77 2.87 10.31 -5.10
C ARG A 77 3.24 8.83 -4.98
N SER A 78 2.54 8.08 -4.13
CA SER A 78 2.72 6.63 -4.03
C SER A 78 2.33 5.93 -5.34
N ASP A 79 1.20 6.31 -5.95
CA ASP A 79 0.75 5.75 -7.22
C ASP A 79 1.77 6.03 -8.35
N GLU A 80 2.32 7.25 -8.40
CA GLU A 80 3.38 7.63 -9.34
C GLU A 80 4.66 6.80 -9.14
N HIS A 81 5.12 6.64 -7.89
CA HIS A 81 6.29 5.82 -7.59
C HIS A 81 6.06 4.33 -7.89
N ASP A 82 4.86 3.80 -7.66
CA ASP A 82 4.53 2.41 -7.97
C ASP A 82 4.55 2.15 -9.49
N GLU A 83 4.12 3.13 -10.29
CA GLU A 83 4.22 3.07 -11.74
C GLU A 83 5.69 3.12 -12.21
N GLU A 84 6.50 4.02 -11.67
CA GLU A 84 7.94 4.09 -11.95
C GLU A 84 8.64 2.78 -11.59
N MET A 85 8.39 2.27 -10.38
CA MET A 85 8.96 1.00 -9.91
C MET A 85 8.57 -0.16 -10.81
N ARG A 86 7.30 -0.24 -11.24
CA ARG A 86 6.84 -1.27 -12.19
C ARG A 86 7.57 -1.18 -13.52
N ASN A 87 7.80 0.03 -14.03
CA ASN A 87 8.53 0.24 -15.28
C ASN A 87 10.00 -0.16 -15.16
N ASP A 88 10.65 0.17 -14.05
CA ASP A 88 12.04 -0.18 -13.83
C ASP A 88 12.24 -1.69 -13.60
N ILE A 89 11.31 -2.36 -12.92
CA ILE A 89 11.32 -3.83 -12.80
C ILE A 89 11.18 -4.50 -14.18
N LYS A 90 10.32 -3.97 -15.05
CA LYS A 90 10.20 -4.47 -16.43
C LYS A 90 11.51 -4.33 -17.20
N LYS A 91 12.11 -3.12 -17.19
CA LYS A 91 13.41 -2.90 -17.84
C LYS A 91 14.49 -3.83 -17.31
N LEU A 92 14.56 -4.02 -15.99
CA LEU A 92 15.53 -4.93 -15.38
C LEU A 92 15.31 -6.38 -15.83
N THR A 93 14.05 -6.79 -15.94
CA THR A 93 13.65 -8.12 -16.44
C THR A 93 14.10 -8.30 -17.88
N ASP A 94 13.85 -7.33 -18.75
CA ASP A 94 14.25 -7.35 -20.16
C ASP A 94 15.79 -7.44 -20.31
N LEU A 95 16.53 -6.64 -19.53
CA LEU A 95 18.00 -6.69 -19.49
C LEU A 95 18.52 -8.04 -19.00
N PHE A 96 17.85 -8.66 -18.03
CA PHE A 96 18.23 -9.97 -17.52
C PHE A 96 17.98 -11.07 -18.54
N ILE A 97 16.86 -11.01 -19.27
CA ILE A 97 16.56 -11.94 -20.37
C ILE A 97 17.60 -11.81 -21.48
N ASP A 98 17.89 -10.58 -21.92
CA ASP A 98 18.92 -10.32 -22.93
C ASP A 98 20.29 -10.85 -22.50
N LYS A 99 20.69 -10.60 -21.25
CA LYS A 99 21.94 -11.15 -20.70
C LYS A 99 21.95 -12.68 -20.74
N GLN A 100 20.89 -13.35 -20.28
CA GLN A 100 20.82 -14.81 -20.28
C GLN A 100 20.93 -15.40 -21.70
N ILE A 101 20.25 -14.77 -22.67
CA ILE A 101 20.33 -15.14 -24.08
C ILE A 101 21.78 -15.01 -24.56
N ASN A 102 22.44 -13.89 -24.28
CA ASN A 102 23.83 -13.66 -24.67
C ASN A 102 24.81 -14.65 -24.01
N ASP A 103 24.60 -14.98 -22.73
CA ASP A 103 25.41 -15.98 -22.03
C ASP A 103 25.29 -17.37 -22.71
N TYR A 104 24.07 -17.80 -23.04
CA TYR A 104 23.85 -19.07 -23.76
C TYR A 104 24.48 -19.07 -25.15
N ARG A 105 24.32 -17.97 -25.91
CA ARG A 105 24.93 -17.84 -27.24
C ARG A 105 26.44 -17.96 -27.16
N TRP A 106 27.05 -17.24 -26.23
CA TRP A 106 28.49 -17.26 -26.05
C TRP A 106 29.00 -18.67 -25.75
N GLU A 107 28.33 -19.42 -24.88
CA GLU A 107 28.70 -20.80 -24.55
C GLU A 107 28.65 -21.73 -25.77
N ILE A 108 27.57 -21.65 -26.54
CA ILE A 108 27.37 -22.49 -27.74
C ILE A 108 28.40 -22.14 -28.82
N ILE A 109 28.60 -20.85 -29.10
CA ILE A 109 29.57 -20.37 -30.10
C ILE A 109 30.98 -20.77 -29.69
N HIS A 110 31.34 -20.55 -28.42
CA HIS A 110 32.67 -20.88 -27.91
C HIS A 110 32.98 -22.37 -28.03
N LEU A 111 32.01 -23.25 -27.73
CA LEU A 111 32.23 -24.68 -27.89
C LEU A 111 32.38 -25.07 -29.36
N ALA A 112 31.57 -24.50 -30.26
CA ALA A 112 31.69 -24.74 -31.71
C ALA A 112 33.05 -24.28 -32.26
N ASP A 113 33.56 -23.13 -31.82
CA ASP A 113 34.90 -22.64 -32.17
C ASP A 113 36.00 -23.57 -31.64
N THR A 114 35.83 -24.07 -30.42
CA THR A 114 36.75 -25.04 -29.81
C THR A 114 36.81 -26.35 -30.59
N ILE A 115 35.67 -26.85 -31.07
CA ILE A 115 35.57 -28.02 -31.95
C ILE A 115 36.25 -27.74 -33.28
N SER A 116 35.97 -26.59 -33.90
CA SER A 116 36.53 -26.18 -35.18
C SER A 116 38.06 -26.00 -35.12
N SER A 117 38.58 -25.61 -33.96
CA SER A 117 40.01 -25.54 -33.67
C SER A 117 40.69 -26.91 -33.49
N GLY A 118 39.94 -28.02 -33.58
CA GLY A 118 40.47 -29.38 -33.48
C GLY A 118 40.81 -29.83 -32.05
N LYS A 119 40.35 -29.12 -31.02
CA LYS A 119 40.61 -29.51 -29.63
C LYS A 119 39.70 -30.69 -29.23
N PRO A 120 40.20 -31.65 -28.44
CA PRO A 120 39.37 -32.76 -27.96
C PRO A 120 38.33 -32.24 -26.96
N ILE A 121 37.06 -32.61 -27.18
CA ILE A 121 35.93 -32.25 -26.33
C ILE A 121 35.35 -33.52 -25.68
N SER A 122 35.00 -33.44 -24.40
CA SER A 122 34.36 -34.54 -23.67
C SER A 122 32.89 -34.70 -24.08
N LYS A 123 32.37 -35.92 -23.88
CA LYS A 123 30.95 -36.23 -24.07
C LYS A 123 30.05 -35.32 -23.24
N GLU A 124 30.45 -35.02 -22.02
CA GLU A 124 29.72 -34.19 -21.06
C GLU A 124 29.58 -32.75 -21.55
N CYS A 125 30.65 -32.16 -22.10
CA CYS A 125 30.62 -30.80 -22.65
C CYS A 125 29.68 -30.68 -23.85
N LEU A 126 29.70 -31.66 -24.76
CA LEU A 126 28.79 -31.68 -25.92
C LEU A 126 27.34 -31.82 -25.47
N ARG A 127 27.06 -32.73 -24.52
CA ARG A 127 25.71 -32.90 -23.95
C ARG A 127 25.25 -31.64 -23.23
N HIS A 128 26.15 -30.96 -22.51
CA HIS A 128 25.84 -29.71 -21.84
C HIS A 128 25.41 -28.64 -22.84
N ALA A 129 26.19 -28.42 -23.91
CA ALA A 129 25.86 -27.42 -24.92
C ALA A 129 24.54 -27.69 -25.64
N VAL A 130 24.19 -28.96 -25.90
CA VAL A 130 22.87 -29.31 -26.44
C VAL A 130 21.75 -28.92 -25.47
N SER A 131 21.93 -29.19 -24.18
CA SER A 131 20.95 -28.76 -23.16
C SER A 131 20.90 -27.24 -22.99
N THR A 132 22.03 -26.55 -23.12
CA THR A 132 22.11 -25.07 -23.12
C THR A 132 21.34 -24.50 -24.31
N TYR A 133 21.45 -25.10 -25.50
CA TYR A 133 20.66 -24.72 -26.67
C TYR A 133 19.15 -24.92 -26.45
N GLU A 134 18.72 -26.02 -25.84
CA GLU A 134 17.29 -26.23 -25.54
C GLU A 134 16.73 -25.16 -24.59
N LYS A 135 17.52 -24.74 -23.59
CA LYS A 135 17.14 -23.63 -22.69
C LYS A 135 17.06 -22.31 -23.43
N TYR A 136 18.03 -22.04 -24.30
CA TYR A 136 18.04 -20.86 -25.15
C TYR A 136 16.80 -20.79 -26.03
N GLU A 137 16.45 -21.88 -26.74
CA GLU A 137 15.27 -21.97 -27.60
C GLU A 137 13.97 -21.72 -26.82
N LYS A 138 13.89 -22.27 -25.60
CA LYS A 138 12.76 -22.04 -24.72
C LYS A 138 12.62 -20.56 -24.35
N VAL A 139 13.72 -19.92 -23.91
CA VAL A 139 13.71 -18.51 -23.50
C VAL A 139 13.32 -17.59 -24.65
N ILE A 140 13.88 -17.79 -25.85
CA ILE A 140 13.52 -16.95 -27.01
C ILE A 140 12.07 -17.16 -27.43
N THR A 141 11.56 -18.40 -27.41
CA THR A 141 10.19 -18.72 -27.81
C THR A 141 9.19 -18.12 -26.84
N GLU A 142 9.43 -18.26 -25.53
CA GLU A 142 8.58 -17.70 -24.47
C GLU A 142 8.47 -16.17 -24.55
N HIS A 143 9.51 -15.49 -25.05
CA HIS A 143 9.57 -14.04 -25.17
C HIS A 143 9.32 -13.53 -26.60
N GLY A 144 8.92 -14.41 -27.54
CA GLY A 144 8.62 -14.03 -28.92
C GLY A 144 9.82 -13.51 -29.72
N LEU A 145 11.03 -13.89 -29.32
CA LEU A 145 12.29 -13.52 -29.97
C LEU A 145 12.65 -14.54 -31.05
N VAL A 146 13.29 -14.06 -32.11
CA VAL A 146 13.71 -14.90 -33.25
C VAL A 146 15.15 -15.38 -33.00
N ASN A 147 15.40 -16.67 -33.23
CA ASN A 147 16.76 -17.20 -33.23
C ASN A 147 17.52 -16.69 -34.47
N GLY A 148 18.80 -16.37 -34.34
CA GLY A 148 19.55 -15.85 -35.48
C GLY A 148 21.07 -15.88 -35.37
N GLU A 149 21.65 -16.52 -34.36
CA GLU A 149 23.10 -16.44 -34.12
C GLU A 149 23.77 -17.77 -33.75
N VAL A 150 23.02 -18.83 -33.46
CA VAL A 150 23.60 -20.07 -32.88
C VAL A 150 23.28 -21.33 -33.65
N GLU A 151 22.45 -21.27 -34.69
CA GLU A 151 21.99 -22.43 -35.47
C GLU A 151 23.16 -23.20 -36.09
N ILE A 152 24.11 -22.48 -36.71
CA ILE A 152 25.30 -23.09 -37.32
C ILE A 152 26.19 -23.68 -36.22
N SER A 153 26.36 -22.98 -35.10
CA SER A 153 27.20 -23.44 -33.99
C SER A 153 26.64 -24.72 -33.35
N ILE A 154 25.32 -24.82 -33.16
CA ILE A 154 24.71 -26.03 -32.62
C ILE A 154 24.75 -27.20 -33.61
N GLU A 155 24.68 -26.94 -34.92
CA GLU A 155 24.84 -27.96 -35.96
C GLU A 155 26.24 -28.60 -35.89
N VAL A 156 27.29 -27.76 -35.83
CA VAL A 156 28.69 -28.23 -35.66
C VAL A 156 28.85 -29.10 -34.40
N ILE A 157 28.24 -28.69 -33.28
CA ILE A 157 28.29 -29.44 -32.03
C ILE A 157 27.58 -30.80 -32.16
N ARG A 158 26.41 -30.83 -32.78
CA ARG A 158 25.62 -32.06 -32.98
C ARG A 158 26.35 -33.04 -33.89
N ASP A 159 26.95 -32.56 -34.97
CA ASP A 159 27.70 -33.38 -35.92
C ASP A 159 28.93 -34.01 -35.25
N ASN A 160 29.70 -33.21 -34.52
CA ASN A 160 30.85 -33.71 -33.75
C ASN A 160 30.43 -34.76 -32.71
N TYR A 161 29.32 -34.53 -32.01
CA TYR A 161 28.77 -35.47 -31.03
C TYR A 161 28.37 -36.80 -31.68
N GLN A 162 27.69 -36.76 -32.83
CA GLN A 162 27.32 -37.96 -33.57
C GLN A 162 28.54 -38.72 -34.12
N GLN A 163 29.56 -38.01 -34.61
CA GLN A 163 30.79 -38.61 -35.09
C GLN A 163 31.52 -39.34 -33.96
N LYS A 164 31.71 -38.67 -32.81
CA LYS A 164 32.36 -39.26 -31.62
C LYS A 164 31.59 -40.44 -31.03
N LEU A 165 30.26 -40.47 -31.14
CA LEU A 165 29.47 -41.64 -30.76
C LEU A 165 29.74 -42.86 -31.65
N LYS A 166 30.07 -42.67 -32.93
CA LYS A 166 30.39 -43.75 -33.87
C LYS A 166 31.84 -44.21 -33.76
N GLU A 167 32.76 -43.26 -33.59
CA GLU A 167 34.22 -43.50 -33.57
C GLU A 167 34.76 -43.85 -32.17
N GLY A 168 34.00 -43.56 -31.12
CA GLY A 168 34.45 -43.59 -29.73
C GLY A 168 34.94 -42.22 -29.27
N PHE A 169 34.70 -41.92 -27.99
CA PHE A 169 35.14 -40.68 -27.35
C PHE A 169 36.63 -40.70 -27.02
#